data_AF-A0A4Q5SML2-F1
#
_entry.id   AF-A0A4Q5SML2-F1
#
_cell.length_a   1.000
_cell.length_b   1.000
_cell.length_c   1.000
_cell.angle_alpha   90.00
_cell.angle_beta   90.00
_cell.angle_gamma   90.00
#
_symmetry.space_group_name_H-M   'P 1'
#
loop_
_entity.id
_entity.type
_entity.pdbx_description
1 polymer ?
#
loop_
_entity_poly.entity_id
_entity_poly.type
_entity_poly.pdbx_seq_one_letter_code
_entity_poly.pdbx_strand_id
1 'polypeptide(L)'
;MYIGHFAPALAASAASPEAPRLGTLFVAAQLVDLAFFAFAIVGVEHMRVVPGITAMNPMDLYDMPFTHSLLATALWSGGFGLIVWRLCRSVAAGAWAALVVAAHWFLDLLVHRPDLTLAGHPPKLGLGLWDWPLVEMPLELGLTGLAFWFFLSRTRGPVGPPLIMLAVMLLFQAINWFGPQPDAYSVALPLTALVSYAILIALARWVGTTRRHERAAGLAMGSYRR
;
A
#
# COMPACT_ATOMS: atom_id res chain seq x y z
N MET A 1 -8.32 -0.01 2.97
CA MET A 1 -7.96 -1.43 2.72
C MET A 1 -6.61 -1.67 3.37
N TYR A 2 -6.23 -2.90 3.68
CA TYR A 2 -4.89 -3.18 4.21
C TYR A 2 -3.97 -3.77 3.13
N ILE A 3 -4.04 -5.07 2.83
CA ILE A 3 -3.17 -5.65 1.78
C ILE A 3 -3.51 -5.16 0.36
N GLY A 4 -4.74 -4.70 0.15
CA GLY A 4 -5.21 -4.14 -1.13
C GLY A 4 -4.38 -2.94 -1.58
N HIS A 5 -3.81 -2.18 -0.65
CA HIS A 5 -2.96 -1.03 -0.94
C HIS A 5 -1.64 -1.41 -1.61
N PHE A 6 -1.18 -2.67 -1.46
CA PHE A 6 0.00 -3.16 -2.17
C PHE A 6 -0.29 -3.62 -3.61
N ALA A 7 -1.56 -3.70 -4.03
CA ALA A 7 -1.91 -4.13 -5.39
C ALA A 7 -1.34 -3.19 -6.49
N PRO A 8 -1.42 -1.85 -6.38
CA PRO A 8 -0.76 -0.94 -7.32
C PRO A 8 0.75 -1.13 -7.41
N ALA A 9 1.44 -1.44 -6.31
CA ALA A 9 2.88 -1.69 -6.29
C ALA A 9 3.25 -2.96 -7.08
N LEU A 10 2.51 -4.05 -6.88
CA LEU A 10 2.67 -5.29 -7.63
C LEU A 10 2.39 -5.07 -9.13
N ALA A 11 1.30 -4.36 -9.45
CA ALA A 11 0.91 -4.05 -10.81
C ALA A 11 1.93 -3.17 -11.53
N ALA A 12 2.45 -2.12 -10.89
CA ALA A 12 3.49 -1.24 -11.45
C ALA A 12 4.78 -2.02 -11.74
N SER A 13 5.22 -2.88 -10.80
CA SER A 13 6.41 -3.73 -11.01
C SER A 13 6.23 -4.73 -12.16
N ALA A 14 5.00 -5.12 -12.47
CA ALA A 14 4.66 -6.04 -13.56
C ALA A 14 4.48 -5.33 -14.90
N ALA A 15 4.02 -4.07 -14.89
CA ALA A 15 3.67 -3.31 -16.07
C ALA A 15 4.89 -2.77 -16.82
N SER A 16 5.97 -2.42 -16.11
CA SER A 16 7.18 -1.86 -16.72
C SER A 16 8.47 -2.34 -16.07
N PRO A 17 9.50 -2.68 -16.87
CA PRO A 17 10.85 -2.94 -16.35
C PRO A 17 11.54 -1.67 -15.81
N GLU A 18 11.01 -0.48 -16.12
CA GLU A 18 11.54 0.80 -15.63
C GLU A 18 10.97 1.20 -14.26
N ALA A 19 9.96 0.47 -13.78
CA ALA A 19 9.43 0.68 -12.44
C ALA A 19 10.53 0.41 -11.39
N PRO A 20 10.52 1.14 -10.26
CA PRO A 20 11.44 0.88 -9.16
C PRO A 20 11.35 -0.56 -8.64
N ARG A 21 12.35 -0.98 -7.87
CA ARG A 21 12.32 -2.29 -7.20
C ARG A 21 11.09 -2.40 -6.30
N LEU A 22 10.57 -3.62 -6.18
CA LEU A 22 9.32 -3.90 -5.46
C LEU A 22 9.28 -3.32 -4.04
N GLY A 23 10.37 -3.38 -3.28
CA GLY A 23 10.44 -2.76 -1.95
C GLY A 23 10.21 -1.24 -1.96
N THR A 24 10.70 -0.51 -2.97
CA THR A 24 10.44 0.93 -3.13
C THR A 24 8.97 1.19 -3.45
N LEU A 25 8.36 0.34 -4.28
CA LEU A 25 6.94 0.43 -4.61
C LEU A 25 6.04 0.06 -3.42
N PHE A 26 6.46 -0.83 -2.52
CA PHE A 26 5.74 -1.13 -1.28
C PHE A 26 5.81 0.04 -0.30
N VAL A 27 6.95 0.74 -0.22
CA VAL A 27 7.03 2.02 0.51
C VAL A 27 6.08 3.03 -0.10
N ALA A 28 6.03 3.15 -1.44
CA ALA A 28 5.11 4.05 -2.13
C ALA A 28 3.64 3.75 -1.79
N ALA A 29 3.26 2.48 -1.85
CA ALA A 29 1.90 2.01 -1.58
C ALA A 29 1.42 2.36 -0.17
N GLN A 30 2.31 2.34 0.82
CA GLN A 30 1.98 2.59 2.22
C GLN A 30 2.43 3.96 2.72
N LEU A 31 2.97 4.83 1.87
CA LEU A 31 3.63 6.06 2.32
C LEU A 31 2.69 6.96 3.12
N VAL A 32 1.44 7.06 2.67
CA VAL A 32 0.40 7.88 3.30
C VAL A 32 0.07 7.34 4.70
N ASP A 33 -0.14 6.03 4.83
CA ASP A 33 -0.37 5.38 6.13
C ASP A 33 0.84 5.41 7.06
N LEU A 34 2.05 5.19 6.53
CA LEU A 34 3.29 5.32 7.29
C LEU A 34 3.41 6.73 7.91
N ALA A 35 3.10 7.76 7.12
CA ALA A 35 3.08 9.13 7.59
C ALA A 35 1.96 9.35 8.61
N PHE A 36 0.74 8.85 8.33
CA PHE A 36 -0.42 9.02 9.21
C PHE A 36 -0.19 8.43 10.59
N PHE A 37 0.24 7.17 10.69
CA PHE A 37 0.48 6.55 11.99
C PHE A 37 1.66 7.20 12.73
N ALA A 38 2.68 7.67 12.02
CA ALA A 38 3.74 8.47 12.64
C ALA A 38 3.20 9.80 13.19
N PHE A 39 2.37 10.50 12.43
CA PHE A 39 1.72 11.75 12.84
C PHE A 39 0.73 11.56 13.99
N ALA A 40 0.00 10.45 14.00
CA ALA A 40 -0.89 10.07 15.10
C ALA A 40 -0.13 9.82 16.40
N ILE A 41 1.05 9.21 16.34
CA ILE A 41 1.91 9.00 17.52
C ILE A 41 2.40 10.33 18.10
N VAL A 42 2.77 11.29 17.26
CA VAL A 42 3.28 12.61 17.72
C VAL A 42 2.18 13.65 17.95
N GLY A 43 0.92 13.33 17.69
CA GLY A 43 -0.24 14.20 17.91
C GLY A 43 -0.44 15.30 16.86
N VAL A 44 0.00 15.08 15.62
CA VAL A 44 -0.21 16.00 14.48
C VAL A 44 -1.52 15.69 13.75
N GLU A 45 -1.85 14.41 13.64
CA GLU A 45 -3.13 13.93 13.10
C GLU A 45 -3.79 13.04 14.16
N HIS A 46 -5.11 12.86 14.07
CA HIS A 46 -5.85 12.29 15.17
C HIS A 46 -6.82 11.19 14.74
N MET A 47 -6.82 10.13 15.54
CA MET A 47 -7.77 9.04 15.49
C MET A 47 -8.28 8.72 16.89
N ARG A 48 -9.45 8.10 16.94
CA ARG A 48 -9.96 7.45 18.15
C ARG A 48 -10.51 6.08 17.79
N VAL A 49 -10.68 5.24 18.80
CA VAL A 49 -11.30 3.92 18.64
C VAL A 49 -12.76 4.04 19.08
N VAL A 50 -13.67 3.66 18.19
CA VAL A 50 -15.11 3.61 18.43
C VAL A 50 -15.59 2.23 17.97
N PRO A 51 -15.76 1.28 18.90
CA PRO A 51 -16.22 -0.06 18.57
C PRO A 51 -17.55 -0.02 17.80
N GLY A 52 -17.63 -0.77 16.71
CA GLY A 52 -18.83 -0.86 15.86
C GLY A 52 -19.10 0.38 14.98
N ILE A 53 -18.16 1.32 14.87
CA ILE A 53 -18.33 2.49 13.97
C ILE A 53 -18.37 2.11 12.49
N THR A 54 -17.72 0.99 12.14
CA THR A 54 -17.98 0.21 10.94
C THR A 54 -18.01 -1.27 11.30
N ALA A 55 -18.46 -2.13 10.38
CA ALA A 55 -18.47 -3.58 10.60
C ALA A 55 -17.07 -4.21 10.72
N MET A 56 -16.05 -3.61 10.08
CA MET A 56 -14.71 -4.21 9.96
C MET A 56 -13.59 -3.42 10.63
N ASN A 57 -13.79 -2.11 10.87
CA ASN A 57 -12.75 -1.20 11.31
C ASN A 57 -13.29 -0.25 12.40
N PRO A 58 -12.77 -0.32 13.65
CA PRO A 58 -13.22 0.52 14.75
C PRO A 58 -12.52 1.89 14.78
N MET A 59 -11.64 2.19 13.81
CA MET A 59 -10.91 3.46 13.77
C MET A 59 -11.81 4.58 13.24
N ASP A 60 -11.99 5.61 14.06
CA ASP A 60 -12.58 6.88 13.64
C ASP A 60 -11.46 7.88 13.34
N LEU A 61 -11.17 8.05 12.05
CA LEU A 61 -10.08 8.88 11.53
C LEU A 61 -10.57 10.32 11.35
N TYR A 62 -10.83 11.00 12.46
CA TYR A 62 -11.63 12.23 12.45
C TYR A 62 -10.89 13.48 11.96
N ASP A 63 -9.55 13.49 12.03
CA ASP A 63 -8.69 14.62 11.65
C ASP A 63 -7.36 14.14 11.04
N MET A 64 -7.27 14.17 9.71
CA MET A 64 -6.11 13.71 8.92
C MET A 64 -5.82 14.61 7.70
N PRO A 65 -5.59 15.94 7.89
CA PRO A 65 -5.47 16.88 6.79
C PRO A 65 -4.16 16.77 5.99
N PHE A 66 -3.11 16.23 6.59
CA PHE A 66 -1.75 16.19 6.05
C PHE A 66 -1.38 14.87 5.37
N THR A 67 -2.23 13.85 5.46
CA THR A 67 -1.97 12.53 4.83
C THR A 67 -3.09 12.09 3.89
N HIS A 68 -4.34 12.11 4.36
CA HIS A 68 -5.49 11.47 3.69
C HIS A 68 -6.46 12.45 3.02
N SER A 69 -6.04 13.70 2.81
CA SER A 69 -6.71 14.57 1.83
C SER A 69 -6.16 14.32 0.43
N LEU A 70 -6.98 14.43 -0.62
CA LEU A 70 -6.53 14.23 -2.01
C LEU A 70 -5.34 15.15 -2.34
N LEU A 71 -5.39 16.41 -1.88
CA LEU A 71 -4.30 17.37 -2.00
C LEU A 71 -3.04 16.89 -1.27
N ALA A 72 -3.15 16.45 -0.01
CA ALA A 72 -1.99 15.97 0.74
C ALA A 72 -1.39 14.71 0.10
N THR A 73 -2.22 13.72 -0.28
CA THR A 73 -1.77 12.52 -0.99
C THR A 73 -1.08 12.89 -2.31
N ALA A 74 -1.57 13.90 -3.04
CA ALA A 74 -0.90 14.41 -4.24
C ALA A 74 0.48 15.04 -3.95
N LEU A 75 0.61 15.76 -2.84
CA LEU A 75 1.90 16.31 -2.39
C LEU A 75 2.89 15.20 -2.00
N TRP A 76 2.44 14.19 -1.25
CA TRP A 76 3.25 13.00 -0.92
C TRP A 76 3.66 12.24 -2.18
N SER A 77 2.73 12.09 -3.14
CA SER A 77 2.98 11.47 -4.44
C SER A 77 4.05 12.21 -5.24
N GLY A 78 3.92 13.53 -5.38
CA GLY A 78 4.90 14.37 -6.07
C GLY A 78 6.27 14.36 -5.39
N GLY A 79 6.30 14.48 -4.05
CA GLY A 79 7.52 14.46 -3.26
C GLY A 79 8.26 13.13 -3.37
N PHE A 80 7.56 12.01 -3.19
CA PHE A 80 8.16 10.68 -3.29
C PHE A 80 8.59 10.35 -4.73
N GLY A 81 7.78 10.70 -5.73
CA GLY A 81 8.13 10.58 -7.14
C GLY A 81 9.41 11.35 -7.50
N LEU A 82 9.56 12.58 -6.99
CA LEU A 82 10.77 13.39 -7.14
C LEU A 82 11.99 12.71 -6.50
N ILE A 83 11.86 12.19 -5.28
CA ILE A 83 12.93 11.47 -4.58
C ILE A 83 13.37 10.26 -5.41
N VAL A 84 12.42 9.43 -5.84
CA VAL A 84 12.70 8.23 -6.63
C VAL A 84 13.32 8.59 -7.99
N TRP A 85 12.81 9.62 -8.67
CA TRP A 85 13.40 10.11 -9.92
C TRP A 85 14.87 10.49 -9.73
N ARG A 86 15.20 11.24 -8.67
CA ARG A 86 16.57 11.67 -8.39
C ARG A 86 17.50 10.53 -8.03
N LEU A 87 17.04 9.60 -7.18
CA LEU A 87 17.83 8.44 -6.74
C LEU A 87 18.06 7.43 -7.86
N CYS A 88 17.04 7.15 -8.68
CA CYS A 88 17.13 6.21 -9.79
C CYS A 88 17.63 6.85 -11.10
N ARG A 89 17.74 8.19 -11.14
CA ARG A 89 18.04 8.99 -12.34
C ARG A 89 17.12 8.65 -13.53
N SER A 90 15.87 8.31 -13.25
CA SER A 90 14.89 7.85 -14.23
C SER A 90 13.54 8.50 -13.98
N VAL A 91 13.05 9.28 -14.95
CA VAL A 91 11.74 9.94 -14.89
C VAL A 91 10.63 8.90 -14.81
N ALA A 92 10.74 7.82 -15.58
CA ALA A 92 9.78 6.72 -15.56
C ALA A 92 9.68 6.06 -14.17
N ALA A 93 10.82 5.82 -13.51
CA ALA A 93 10.84 5.25 -12.16
C ALA A 93 10.13 6.15 -11.14
N GLY A 94 10.39 7.46 -11.21
CA GLY A 94 9.72 8.46 -10.38
C GLY A 94 8.22 8.54 -10.65
N ALA A 95 7.81 8.51 -11.92
CA ALA A 95 6.40 8.53 -12.32
C ALA A 95 5.64 7.30 -11.78
N TRP A 96 6.22 6.09 -11.90
CA TRP A 96 5.60 4.88 -11.32
C TRP A 96 5.45 4.95 -9.82
N ALA A 97 6.47 5.45 -9.10
CA ALA A 97 6.39 5.63 -7.66
C ALA A 97 5.30 6.64 -7.27
N ALA A 98 5.22 7.78 -7.95
CA ALA A 98 4.17 8.78 -7.74
C ALA A 98 2.78 8.20 -7.98
N LEU A 99 2.60 7.45 -9.07
CA LEU A 99 1.32 6.84 -9.43
C LEU A 99 0.84 5.85 -8.35
N VAL A 100 1.76 5.07 -7.79
CA VAL A 100 1.45 4.12 -6.71
C VAL A 100 1.07 4.83 -5.40
N VAL A 101 1.75 5.93 -5.03
CA VAL A 101 1.32 6.75 -3.87
C VAL A 101 -0.07 7.35 -4.11
N ALA A 102 -0.31 7.89 -5.31
CA ALA A 102 -1.58 8.53 -5.64
C ALA A 102 -2.76 7.54 -5.64
N ALA A 103 -2.53 6.28 -6.04
CA ALA A 103 -3.53 5.23 -6.02
C ALA A 103 -4.11 4.96 -4.63
N HIS A 104 -3.35 5.25 -3.56
CA HIS A 104 -3.75 5.05 -2.17
C HIS A 104 -5.09 5.74 -1.85
N TRP A 105 -5.20 7.04 -2.15
CA TRP A 105 -6.41 7.82 -1.87
C TRP A 105 -7.65 7.27 -2.59
N PHE A 106 -7.50 6.77 -3.81
CA PHE A 106 -8.60 6.19 -4.56
C PHE A 106 -9.04 4.83 -4.01
N LEU A 107 -8.11 4.03 -3.48
CA LEU A 107 -8.45 2.78 -2.80
C LEU A 107 -9.12 3.05 -1.45
N ASP A 108 -8.67 4.07 -0.73
CA ASP A 108 -9.32 4.52 0.50
C ASP A 108 -10.73 5.02 0.26
N LEU A 109 -10.95 5.79 -0.82
CA LEU A 109 -12.28 6.30 -1.17
C LEU A 109 -13.33 5.17 -1.22
N LEU A 110 -12.95 3.96 -1.63
CA LEU A 110 -13.86 2.83 -1.68
C LEU A 110 -14.26 2.33 -0.29
N VAL A 111 -13.32 2.26 0.64
CA VAL A 111 -13.53 1.56 1.92
C VAL A 111 -13.85 2.46 3.09
N HIS A 112 -13.30 3.66 3.10
CA HIS A 112 -13.48 4.61 4.17
C HIS A 112 -14.94 5.01 4.25
N ARG A 113 -15.41 5.19 5.48
CA ARG A 113 -16.62 5.98 5.75
C ARG A 113 -16.37 7.44 5.31
N PRO A 114 -17.37 8.33 5.32
CA PRO A 114 -17.15 9.74 5.01
C PRO A 114 -16.21 10.45 6.00
N ASP A 115 -14.90 10.27 5.84
CA ASP A 115 -13.83 10.83 6.65
C ASP A 115 -12.66 11.40 5.82
N LEU A 116 -12.49 10.97 4.56
CA LEU A 116 -11.53 11.54 3.61
C LEU A 116 -11.95 12.93 3.16
N THR A 117 -11.01 13.77 2.73
CA THR A 117 -11.31 15.11 2.22
C THR A 117 -10.59 15.39 0.91
N LEU A 118 -10.98 16.45 0.20
CA LEU A 118 -10.23 16.91 -0.97
C LEU A 118 -8.98 17.72 -0.57
N ALA A 119 -9.09 18.58 0.44
CA ALA A 119 -8.04 19.53 0.81
C ALA A 119 -7.93 19.76 2.34
N GLY A 120 -8.17 18.72 3.13
CA GLY A 120 -8.03 18.77 4.59
C GLY A 120 -9.22 19.38 5.33
N HIS A 121 -10.30 19.70 4.61
CA HIS A 121 -11.53 20.25 5.17
C HIS A 121 -12.76 19.65 4.47
N PRO A 122 -13.97 19.72 5.08
CA PRO A 122 -15.19 19.23 4.47
C PRO A 122 -15.44 19.82 3.07
N PRO A 123 -16.13 19.10 2.16
CA PRO A 123 -16.92 17.89 2.40
C PRO A 123 -16.08 16.63 2.65
N LYS A 124 -16.62 15.74 3.51
CA LYS A 124 -16.03 14.43 3.76
C LYS A 124 -16.54 13.41 2.74
N LEU A 125 -15.66 12.52 2.27
CA LEU A 125 -15.87 11.56 1.19
C LEU A 125 -15.54 10.14 1.67
N GLY A 126 -16.17 9.14 1.05
CA GLY A 126 -15.97 7.72 1.36
C GLY A 126 -17.21 6.92 0.99
N LEU A 127 -17.04 5.75 0.37
CA LEU A 127 -18.13 4.87 -0.03
C LEU A 127 -18.54 3.85 1.07
N GLY A 128 -17.73 3.71 2.13
CA GLY A 128 -18.08 2.96 3.33
C GLY A 128 -18.10 1.44 3.16
N LEU A 129 -17.27 0.86 2.27
CA LEU A 129 -17.29 -0.60 2.09
C LEU A 129 -16.87 -1.39 3.35
N TRP A 130 -16.22 -0.78 4.34
CA TRP A 130 -15.98 -1.42 5.64
C TRP A 130 -17.26 -1.77 6.42
N ASP A 131 -18.43 -1.25 6.03
CA ASP A 131 -19.73 -1.70 6.55
C ASP A 131 -20.27 -2.96 5.85
N TRP A 132 -19.62 -3.40 4.77
CA TRP A 132 -20.06 -4.50 3.91
C TRP A 132 -18.96 -5.56 3.74
N PRO A 133 -18.65 -6.39 4.76
CA PRO A 133 -17.58 -7.39 4.71
C PRO A 133 -17.66 -8.35 3.53
N LEU A 134 -18.88 -8.75 3.14
CA LEU A 134 -19.12 -9.63 2.00
C LEU A 134 -18.77 -9.00 0.64
N VAL A 135 -18.56 -7.68 0.59
CA VAL A 135 -18.14 -6.94 -0.60
C VAL A 135 -16.67 -6.53 -0.49
N GLU A 136 -16.27 -5.99 0.67
CA GLU A 136 -14.91 -5.49 0.87
C GLU A 136 -13.87 -6.60 0.85
N MET A 137 -14.10 -7.72 1.56
CA MET A 137 -13.12 -8.80 1.61
C MET A 137 -12.86 -9.42 0.23
N PRO A 138 -13.88 -9.78 -0.58
CA PRO A 138 -13.62 -10.28 -1.94
C PRO A 138 -12.97 -9.24 -2.86
N LEU A 139 -13.33 -7.96 -2.72
CA LEU A 139 -12.69 -6.88 -3.49
C LEU A 139 -11.20 -6.78 -3.16
N GLU A 140 -10.85 -6.77 -1.87
CA GLU A 140 -9.46 -6.69 -1.40
C GLU A 140 -8.63 -7.91 -1.81
N LEU A 141 -9.17 -9.12 -1.64
CA LEU A 141 -8.51 -10.36 -2.09
C LEU A 141 -8.39 -10.40 -3.61
N GLY A 142 -9.42 -9.95 -4.33
CA GLY A 142 -9.44 -9.91 -5.79
C GLY A 142 -8.37 -8.96 -6.34
N LEU A 143 -8.32 -7.71 -5.87
CA LEU A 143 -7.33 -6.72 -6.29
C LEU A 143 -5.90 -7.21 -5.98
N THR A 144 -5.66 -7.71 -4.76
CA THR A 144 -4.34 -8.20 -4.34
C THR A 144 -3.93 -9.44 -5.14
N GLY A 145 -4.84 -10.41 -5.27
CA GLY A 145 -4.59 -11.67 -5.96
C GLY A 145 -4.35 -11.48 -7.45
N LEU A 146 -5.13 -10.64 -8.13
CA LEU A 146 -4.94 -10.31 -9.55
C LEU A 146 -3.62 -9.57 -9.77
N ALA A 147 -3.28 -8.60 -8.93
CA ALA A 147 -2.01 -7.89 -9.03
C ALA A 147 -0.81 -8.81 -8.75
N PHE A 148 -0.92 -9.71 -7.78
CA PHE A 148 0.11 -10.70 -7.48
C PHE A 148 0.29 -11.70 -8.63
N TRP A 149 -0.80 -12.22 -9.20
CA TRP A 149 -0.76 -13.06 -10.39
C TRP A 149 -0.10 -12.34 -11.56
N PHE A 150 -0.48 -11.08 -11.80
CA PHE A 150 0.11 -10.28 -12.87
C PHE A 150 1.62 -10.08 -12.66
N PHE A 151 2.04 -9.76 -11.43
CA PHE A 151 3.44 -9.70 -11.02
C PHE A 151 4.21 -11.00 -11.29
N LEU A 152 3.66 -12.15 -10.91
CA LEU A 152 4.31 -13.43 -11.19
C LEU A 152 4.37 -13.73 -12.70
N SER A 153 3.34 -13.37 -13.46
CA SER A 153 3.29 -13.60 -14.91
C SER A 153 4.29 -12.76 -15.71
N ARG A 154 4.78 -11.64 -15.14
CA ARG A 154 5.68 -10.68 -15.80
C ARG A 154 7.09 -10.62 -15.21
N THR A 155 7.39 -11.48 -14.24
CA THR A 155 8.71 -11.55 -13.60
C THR A 155 9.26 -12.96 -13.59
N ARG A 156 10.59 -13.09 -13.62
CA ARG A 156 11.32 -14.37 -13.53
C ARG A 156 12.17 -14.42 -12.28
N GLY A 157 12.29 -15.61 -11.70
CA GLY A 157 13.04 -15.93 -10.49
C GLY A 157 12.37 -17.07 -9.72
N PRO A 158 12.91 -17.49 -8.56
CA PRO A 158 12.29 -18.49 -7.70
C PRO A 158 10.89 -18.03 -7.25
N VAL A 159 9.96 -18.97 -7.17
CA VAL A 159 8.57 -18.71 -6.75
C VAL A 159 8.39 -18.72 -5.23
N GLY A 160 9.33 -19.31 -4.48
CA GLY A 160 9.27 -19.39 -3.01
C GLY A 160 9.16 -18.02 -2.32
N PRO A 161 10.08 -17.06 -2.55
CA PRO A 161 10.05 -15.75 -1.90
C PRO A 161 8.72 -14.98 -2.06
N PRO A 162 8.15 -14.80 -3.27
CA PRO A 162 6.87 -14.12 -3.40
C PRO A 162 5.69 -14.91 -2.78
N LEU A 163 5.73 -16.25 -2.75
CA LEU A 163 4.71 -17.04 -2.06
C LEU A 163 4.77 -16.86 -0.53
N ILE A 164 5.97 -16.79 0.04
CA ILE A 164 6.15 -16.47 1.47
C ILE A 164 5.60 -15.06 1.75
N MET A 165 5.94 -14.07 0.92
CA MET A 165 5.39 -12.72 1.05
C MET A 165 3.86 -12.72 1.01
N LEU A 166 3.25 -13.41 0.03
CA LEU A 166 1.80 -13.52 -0.07
C LEU A 166 1.19 -14.21 1.17
N ALA A 167 1.81 -15.28 1.66
CA ALA A 167 1.35 -15.97 2.86
C ALA A 167 1.37 -15.06 4.09
N VAL A 168 2.43 -14.25 4.27
CA VAL A 168 2.49 -13.26 5.36
C VAL A 168 1.45 -12.16 5.18
N MET A 169 1.24 -11.65 3.96
CA MET A 169 0.18 -10.67 3.66
C MET A 169 -1.19 -11.22 4.05
N LEU A 170 -1.53 -12.45 3.61
CA LEU A 170 -2.80 -13.09 3.93
C LEU A 170 -2.95 -13.40 5.41
N LEU A 171 -1.87 -13.79 6.10
CA LEU A 171 -1.88 -13.98 7.54
C LEU A 171 -2.18 -12.67 8.28
N PHE A 172 -1.49 -11.58 7.92
CA PHE A 172 -1.74 -10.27 8.51
C PHE A 172 -3.15 -9.77 8.21
N GLN A 173 -3.67 -10.01 7.01
CA GLN A 173 -5.04 -9.67 6.67
C GLN A 173 -6.06 -10.48 7.48
N ALA A 174 -5.83 -11.78 7.67
CA ALA A 174 -6.68 -12.62 8.50
C ALA A 174 -6.68 -12.14 9.96
N ILE A 175 -5.52 -11.74 10.49
CA ILE A 175 -5.42 -11.14 11.83
C ILE A 175 -6.18 -9.82 11.89
N ASN A 176 -6.08 -8.96 10.86
CA ASN A 176 -6.78 -7.69 10.80
C ASN A 176 -8.31 -7.85 10.78
N TRP A 177 -8.84 -8.85 10.06
CA TRP A 177 -10.29 -9.06 9.95
C TRP A 177 -10.91 -9.86 11.10
N PHE A 178 -10.22 -10.90 11.58
CA PHE A 178 -10.78 -11.87 12.51
C PHE A 178 -10.18 -11.78 13.92
N GLY A 179 -9.13 -10.97 14.09
CA GLY A 179 -8.56 -10.67 15.40
C GLY A 179 -9.53 -9.85 16.26
N PRO A 180 -9.35 -9.86 17.59
CA PRO A 180 -10.11 -8.99 18.48
C PRO A 180 -9.87 -7.52 18.11
N GLN A 181 -10.96 -6.77 17.92
CA GLN A 181 -10.89 -5.33 17.70
C GLN A 181 -10.55 -4.61 19.02
N PRO A 182 -9.74 -3.54 18.98
CA PRO A 182 -9.48 -2.74 20.17
C PRO A 182 -10.77 -2.03 20.64
N ASP A 183 -10.95 -1.98 21.97
CA ASP A 183 -12.07 -1.24 22.58
C ASP A 183 -11.72 0.22 22.91
N ALA A 184 -10.43 0.54 22.96
CA ALA A 184 -9.93 1.88 23.27
C ALA A 184 -8.65 2.17 22.48
N TYR A 185 -8.40 3.46 22.27
CA TYR A 185 -7.16 3.91 21.64
C TYR A 185 -5.96 3.67 22.55
N SER A 186 -4.86 3.18 21.96
CA SER A 186 -3.55 3.16 22.59
C SER A 186 -2.47 3.31 21.52
N VAL A 187 -1.28 3.78 21.91
CA VAL A 187 -0.13 3.91 20.99
C VAL A 187 0.32 2.56 20.41
N ALA A 188 -0.08 1.43 21.00
CA ALA A 188 0.21 0.11 20.47
C ALA A 188 -0.45 -0.12 19.09
N LEU A 189 -1.59 0.51 18.82
CA LEU A 189 -2.30 0.39 17.54
C LEU A 189 -1.47 0.94 16.37
N PRO A 190 -1.08 2.23 16.33
CA PRO A 190 -0.23 2.76 15.26
C PRO A 190 1.12 2.04 15.18
N LEU A 191 1.72 1.67 16.32
CA LEU A 191 2.98 0.90 16.32
C LEU A 191 2.84 -0.47 15.66
N THR A 192 1.74 -1.18 15.92
CA THR A 192 1.48 -2.49 15.30
C THR A 192 1.32 -2.37 13.79
N ALA A 193 0.59 -1.34 13.32
CA ALA A 193 0.47 -1.06 11.90
C ALA A 193 1.83 -0.74 11.26
N LEU A 194 2.63 0.15 11.87
CA LEU A 194 3.97 0.48 11.38
C LEU A 194 4.90 -0.73 11.31
N VAL A 195 4.87 -1.61 12.32
CA VAL A 195 5.65 -2.85 12.34
C VAL A 195 5.20 -3.80 11.23
N SER A 196 3.90 -3.98 11.04
CA SER A 196 3.39 -4.86 9.99
C SER A 196 3.77 -4.36 8.59
N TYR A 197 3.68 -3.05 8.35
CA TYR A 197 4.16 -2.43 7.11
C TYR A 197 5.65 -2.61 6.90
N ALA A 198 6.47 -2.42 7.94
CA ALA A 198 7.92 -2.60 7.87
C ALA A 198 8.30 -4.04 7.48
N ILE A 199 7.60 -5.04 8.04
CA ILE A 199 7.80 -6.45 7.68
C ILE A 199 7.44 -6.70 6.21
N LEU A 200 6.28 -6.21 5.74
CA LEU A 200 5.85 -6.39 4.36
C LEU A 200 6.79 -5.68 3.37
N ILE A 201 7.27 -4.48 3.69
CA ILE A 201 8.27 -3.75 2.91
C ILE A 201 9.60 -4.53 2.84
N ALA A 202 10.04 -5.12 3.95
CA ALA A 202 11.26 -5.94 4.00
C ALA A 202 11.13 -7.20 3.13
N LEU A 203 9.98 -7.89 3.20
CA LEU A 203 9.68 -9.03 2.34
C LEU A 203 9.63 -8.64 0.87
N ALA A 204 8.98 -7.54 0.52
CA ALA A 204 8.93 -7.02 -0.84
C ALA A 204 10.31 -6.63 -1.36
N ARG A 205 11.18 -6.07 -0.51
CA ARG A 205 12.58 -5.81 -0.85
C ARG A 205 13.32 -7.10 -1.15
N TRP A 206 13.15 -8.13 -0.34
CA TRP A 206 13.76 -9.45 -0.58
C TRP A 206 13.26 -10.08 -1.90
N VAL A 207 11.95 -10.09 -2.14
CA VAL A 207 11.35 -10.53 -3.41
C VAL A 207 11.93 -9.74 -4.59
N GLY A 208 12.08 -8.43 -4.47
CA GLY A 208 12.68 -7.57 -5.48
C GLY A 208 14.17 -7.83 -5.76
N THR A 209 14.88 -8.54 -4.88
CA THR A 209 16.27 -9.01 -5.15
C THR A 209 16.33 -10.36 -5.85
N THR A 210 15.27 -11.17 -5.75
CA THR A 210 15.24 -12.54 -6.28
C THR A 210 14.51 -12.65 -7.61
N ARG A 211 13.68 -11.65 -7.97
CA ARG A 211 12.93 -11.63 -9.23
C ARG A 211 13.22 -10.39 -10.06
N ARG A 212 13.17 -10.54 -11.38
CA ARG A 212 13.33 -9.44 -12.35
C ARG A 212 12.25 -9.49 -13.42
N HIS A 213 11.89 -8.33 -13.95
CA HIS A 213 10.95 -8.24 -15.06
C HIS A 213 11.47 -9.02 -16.29
N GLU A 214 10.59 -9.74 -16.98
CA GLU A 214 10.98 -10.64 -18.10
C GLU A 214 11.75 -9.91 -19.20
N ARG A 215 11.27 -8.73 -19.61
CA ARG A 215 11.94 -7.89 -20.62
C ARG A 215 13.36 -7.47 -20.20
N ALA A 216 13.62 -7.26 -18.91
CA ALA A 216 14.96 -6.94 -18.41
C ALA A 216 15.85 -8.19 -18.30
N ALA A 217 15.27 -9.35 -17.97
CA ALA A 217 15.99 -10.62 -17.89
C ALA A 217 16.39 -11.15 -19.29
N GLY A 218 15.56 -10.92 -20.31
CA GLY A 218 15.85 -11.31 -21.71
C GLY A 218 17.04 -10.55 -22.32
N LEU A 219 17.26 -9.30 -21.93
CA LEU A 219 18.40 -8.49 -22.39
C LEU A 219 19.75 -9.00 -21.85
N ALA A 220 19.77 -9.64 -20.68
CA ALA A 220 21.00 -10.23 -20.11
C ALA A 220 21.37 -11.59 -20.73
N MET A 221 20.44 -12.25 -21.43
CA MET A 221 20.66 -13.54 -22.11
C MET A 221 21.06 -13.38 -23.58
N GLY A 222 21.15 -12.14 -24.10
CA GLY A 222 21.45 -11.84 -25.49
C GLY A 222 22.94 -11.75 -25.86
N SER A 223 23.86 -11.92 -24.91
CA SER A 223 25.31 -11.69 -25.13
C SER A 223 26.23 -12.91 -24.95
N TYR A 224 25.70 -14.10 -24.71
CA TYR A 224 26.49 -15.35 -24.73
C TYR A 224 26.13 -16.22 -25.94
N ARG A 225 26.57 -15.79 -27.11
CA ARG A 225 26.90 -16.67 -28.24
C ARG A 225 28.26 -16.27 -28.79
N ARG A 226 29.29 -16.99 -28.33
CA ARG A 226 30.46 -17.38 -29.13
C ARG A 226 30.87 -18.77 -28.67
#